data_AF-A0A1H6F643-F1
#
_entry.id   AF-A0A1H6F643-F1
#
_cell.length_a   1.000
_cell.length_b   1.000
_cell.length_c   1.000
_cell.angle_alpha   90.00
_cell.angle_beta   90.00
_cell.angle_gamma   90.00
#
_symmetry.space_group_name_H-M   'P 1'
#
loop_
_entity.id
_entity.type
_entity.pdbx_description
1 polymer ?
#
loop_
_entity_poly.entity_id
_entity_poly.type
_entity_poly.pdbx_seq_one_letter_code
_entity_poly.pdbx_strand_id
1 'polypeptide(L)'
;MINTTLYKGYDYVIIGAGDSSVKDLDLKIYDGNWNLVNQDSKTDNIPIIKASPRWTGRFHIKVKMYNGNGYSNIAICHLQPG
;
A
#
# COMPACT_ATOMS: atom_id res chain seq x y z
N MET A 1 -1.02 -1.35 9.63
CA MET A 1 -2.23 -1.13 8.81
C MET A 1 -2.65 0.31 8.98
N ILE A 2 -3.06 0.98 7.91
CA ILE A 2 -3.58 2.34 7.94
C ILE A 2 -4.94 2.39 7.24
N ASN A 3 -5.80 3.29 7.72
CA ASN A 3 -7.10 3.57 7.11
C ASN A 3 -7.02 4.97 6.51
N THR A 4 -7.37 5.11 5.24
CA THR A 4 -7.36 6.41 4.56
C THR A 4 -8.54 6.55 3.62
N THR A 5 -8.86 7.78 3.24
CA THR A 5 -9.74 8.06 2.13
C THR A 5 -8.91 8.18 0.86
N LEU A 6 -9.22 7.36 -0.15
CA LEU A 6 -8.73 7.58 -1.51
C LEU A 6 -9.85 8.22 -2.32
N TYR A 7 -9.50 9.19 -3.15
CA TYR A 7 -10.45 10.00 -3.91
C TYR A 7 -10.48 9.55 -5.37
N LYS A 8 -11.69 9.41 -5.92
CA LYS A 8 -11.88 9.21 -7.37
C LYS A 8 -11.28 10.40 -8.12
N GLY A 9 -10.60 10.11 -9.23
CA GLY A 9 -9.97 11.13 -10.08
C GLY A 9 -8.55 11.50 -9.67
N TYR A 10 -8.02 10.90 -8.60
CA TYR A 10 -6.60 10.97 -8.24
C TYR A 10 -5.90 9.66 -8.58
N ASP A 11 -4.66 9.77 -9.01
CA ASP A 11 -3.74 8.64 -9.12
C ASP A 11 -2.82 8.61 -7.91
N TYR A 12 -2.58 7.42 -7.40
CA TYR A 12 -1.76 7.18 -6.23
C TYR A 12 -0.62 6.21 -6.52
N VAL A 13 0.48 6.40 -5.83
CA VAL A 13 1.53 5.40 -5.61
C VAL A 13 1.58 5.11 -4.12
N ILE A 14 1.38 3.86 -3.76
CA ILE A 14 1.46 3.38 -2.38
C ILE A 14 2.70 2.50 -2.30
N ILE A 15 3.62 2.85 -1.41
CA ILE A 15 4.93 2.21 -1.28
C ILE A 15 5.18 1.85 0.18
N GLY A 16 5.67 0.64 0.40
CA GLY A 16 6.28 0.23 1.67
C GLY A 16 7.79 0.14 1.53
N ALA A 17 8.51 0.27 2.63
CA ALA A 17 9.91 -0.13 2.69
C ALA A 17 10.22 -0.73 4.06
N GLY A 18 11.12 -1.71 4.07
CA GLY A 18 11.72 -2.27 5.28
C GLY A 18 13.14 -1.77 5.48
N ASP A 19 13.62 -1.81 6.73
CA ASP A 19 15.05 -1.63 7.01
C ASP A 19 15.90 -2.83 6.49
N SER A 20 17.20 -2.82 6.78
CA SER A 20 18.15 -3.83 6.28
C SER A 20 17.90 -5.26 6.78
N SER A 21 17.17 -5.42 7.89
CA SER A 21 16.79 -6.72 8.45
C SER A 21 15.52 -7.31 7.81
N VAL A 22 14.74 -6.50 7.10
CA VAL A 22 13.53 -6.94 6.41
C VAL A 22 13.87 -7.58 5.07
N LYS A 23 13.29 -8.75 4.79
CA LYS A 23 13.59 -9.53 3.57
C LYS A 23 12.42 -9.59 2.58
N ASP A 24 11.20 -9.57 3.09
CA ASP A 24 9.99 -9.69 2.28
C ASP A 24 8.83 -8.93 2.94
N LEU A 25 8.31 -7.93 2.25
CA LEU A 25 7.11 -7.18 2.62
C LEU A 25 6.04 -7.34 1.55
N ASP A 26 4.87 -7.80 1.97
CA ASP A 26 3.65 -7.72 1.17
C ASP A 26 2.95 -6.37 1.41
N LEU A 27 2.34 -5.83 0.37
CA LEU A 27 1.43 -4.69 0.45
C LEU A 27 0.04 -5.09 -0.06
N LYS A 28 -1.00 -4.80 0.71
CA LYS A 28 -2.40 -5.11 0.35
C LYS A 28 -3.29 -3.89 0.53
N ILE A 29 -4.20 -3.69 -0.41
CA ILE A 29 -5.24 -2.68 -0.35
C ILE A 29 -6.59 -3.39 -0.31
N TYR A 30 -7.40 -3.03 0.67
CA TYR A 30 -8.79 -3.47 0.77
C TYR A 30 -9.72 -2.26 0.65
N ASP A 31 -10.91 -2.46 0.10
CA ASP A 31 -11.98 -1.46 0.16
C ASP A 31 -12.61 -1.36 1.56
N GLY A 32 -13.52 -0.42 1.76
CA GLY A 32 -14.21 -0.23 3.05
C GLY A 32 -15.09 -1.39 3.52
N ASN A 33 -15.34 -2.38 2.66
CA ASN A 33 -16.05 -3.62 2.98
C ASN A 33 -15.09 -4.80 3.20
N TRP A 34 -13.78 -4.53 3.31
CA TRP A 34 -12.72 -5.53 3.47
C TRP A 34 -12.51 -6.47 2.28
N ASN A 35 -12.98 -6.12 1.08
CA ASN A 35 -12.62 -6.85 -0.13
C ASN A 35 -11.21 -6.47 -0.58
N LEU A 36 -10.37 -7.47 -0.90
CA LEU A 36 -9.05 -7.22 -1.47
C LEU A 36 -9.20 -6.63 -2.87
N VAL A 37 -8.69 -5.41 -3.08
CA VAL A 37 -8.76 -4.73 -4.38
C VAL A 37 -7.45 -4.74 -5.15
N ASN A 38 -6.31 -4.77 -4.46
CA ASN A 38 -4.99 -4.88 -5.07
C ASN A 38 -3.94 -5.38 -4.07
N GLN A 39 -2.85 -5.97 -4.57
CA GLN A 39 -1.71 -6.36 -3.75
C GLN A 39 -0.39 -6.37 -4.53
N ASP A 40 0.70 -6.16 -3.81
CA ASP A 40 2.05 -6.57 -4.21
C ASP A 40 2.49 -7.66 -3.22
N SER A 41 2.95 -8.79 -3.78
CA SER A 41 3.37 -9.97 -3.03
C SER A 41 4.65 -10.57 -3.62
N LYS A 42 5.47 -9.74 -4.25
CA LYS A 42 6.80 -10.14 -4.70
C LYS A 42 7.69 -10.32 -3.48
N THR A 43 8.65 -11.23 -3.58
CA THR A 43 9.68 -11.44 -2.56
C THR A 43 10.72 -10.32 -2.61
N ASP A 44 10.33 -9.14 -2.16
CA ASP A 44 11.17 -7.96 -2.00
C ASP A 44 10.75 -7.16 -0.75
N ASN A 45 11.62 -6.24 -0.30
CA ASN A 45 11.36 -5.42 0.88
C ASN A 45 10.86 -4.01 0.54
N ILE A 46 10.46 -3.75 -0.72
CA ILE A 46 9.97 -2.45 -1.21
C ILE A 46 8.75 -2.68 -2.13
N PRO A 47 7.59 -3.10 -1.58
CA PRO A 47 6.40 -3.35 -2.37
C PRO A 47 5.77 -2.04 -2.86
N ILE A 48 5.27 -2.03 -4.10
CA ILE A 48 4.73 -0.83 -4.76
C ILE A 48 3.41 -1.14 -5.46
N ILE A 49 2.37 -0.38 -5.14
CA ILE A 49 1.09 -0.41 -5.85
C ILE A 49 0.77 0.95 -6.45
N LYS A 50 0.45 0.97 -7.75
CA LYS A 50 -0.21 2.10 -8.41
C LYS A 50 -1.73 1.91 -8.31
N ALA A 51 -2.46 2.95 -7.92
CA ALA A 51 -3.89 2.87 -7.72
C ALA A 51 -4.61 4.10 -8.27
N SER A 52 -5.67 3.85 -9.04
CA SER A 52 -6.62 4.86 -9.53
C SER A 52 -8.02 4.48 -9.03
N PRO A 53 -8.47 5.00 -7.86
CA PRO A 53 -9.71 4.57 -7.24
C PRO A 53 -10.92 4.81 -8.16
N ARG A 54 -11.74 3.76 -8.33
CA ARG A 54 -12.98 3.84 -9.12
C ARG A 54 -14.07 4.69 -8.43
N TRP A 55 -13.98 4.83 -7.10
CA TRP A 55 -14.87 5.63 -6.25
C TRP A 55 -14.07 6.31 -5.14
N THR A 56 -14.63 7.40 -4.60
CA THR A 56 -14.12 8.02 -3.38
C THR A 56 -14.63 7.23 -2.18
N GLY A 57 -13.74 6.84 -1.28
CA GLY A 57 -14.16 6.10 -0.09
C GLY A 57 -13.02 5.72 0.84
N ARG A 58 -13.37 5.05 1.94
CA ARG A 58 -12.41 4.48 2.88
C ARG A 58 -11.76 3.23 2.27
N PHE A 59 -10.46 3.13 2.41
CA PHE A 59 -9.65 1.96 2.07
C PHE A 59 -8.77 1.58 3.27
N HIS A 60 -8.46 0.29 3.36
CA HIS A 60 -7.54 -0.27 4.36
C HIS A 60 -6.26 -0.69 3.67
N ILE A 61 -5.14 -0.10 4.05
CA ILE A 61 -3.83 -0.42 3.47
C ILE A 61 -2.98 -1.15 4.51
N LYS A 62 -2.50 -2.33 4.14
CA LYS A 62 -1.78 -3.23 5.03
C LYS A 62 -0.43 -3.58 4.42
N VAL A 63 0.64 -3.11 5.05
CA VAL A 63 1.97 -3.72 4.92
C VAL A 63 2.02 -4.92 5.87
N LYS A 64 2.53 -6.04 5.38
CA LYS A 64 2.75 -7.26 6.16
C LYS A 64 4.18 -7.73 5.92
N MET A 65 4.93 -7.92 7.01
CA MET A 65 6.22 -8.59 6.94
C MET A 65 6.00 -10.08 6.70
N TYR A 66 6.33 -10.55 5.50
CA TYR A 66 6.24 -11.95 5.12
C TYR A 66 7.47 -12.72 5.61
N ASN A 67 8.66 -12.11 5.52
CA ASN A 67 9.91 -12.66 6.01
C ASN A 67 10.89 -11.56 6.48
N GLY A 68 11.72 -11.89 7.47
CA GLY A 68 12.65 -10.98 8.13
C GLY A 68 12.13 -10.45 9.47
N ASN A 69 12.79 -9.42 9.97
CA ASN A 69 12.44 -8.70 11.20
C ASN A 69 12.88 -7.23 11.04
N GLY A 70 12.51 -6.37 11.98
CA GLY A 70 12.88 -4.95 11.98
C GLY A 70 11.70 -4.01 11.73
N TYR A 71 12.00 -2.80 11.30
CA TYR A 71 11.04 -1.73 11.07
C TYR A 71 10.59 -1.71 9.60
N SER A 72 9.34 -1.30 9.40
CA SER A 72 8.78 -1.02 8.08
C SER A 72 7.97 0.27 8.12
N ASN A 73 7.93 1.01 7.02
CA ASN A 73 7.06 2.17 6.83
C ASN A 73 6.04 1.93 5.70
N ILE A 74 5.16 2.91 5.54
CA ILE A 74 4.28 3.02 4.39
C ILE A 74 4.11 4.50 4.03
N ALA A 75 4.10 4.81 2.73
CA ALA A 75 3.76 6.12 2.21
C ALA A 75 2.64 5.98 1.17
N ILE A 76 1.72 6.96 1.18
CA ILE A 76 0.68 7.12 0.17
C ILE A 76 0.96 8.45 -0.53
N CYS A 77 1.39 8.39 -1.77
CA CYS A 77 1.66 9.55 -2.59
C CYS A 77 0.50 9.72 -3.58
N HIS A 78 -0.04 10.93 -3.70
CA HIS A 78 -0.99 11.27 -4.76
C HIS A 78 -0.28 12.11 -5.82
N LEU A 79 -0.59 11.86 -7.09
CA LEU A 79 -0.07 12.65 -8.19
C LEU A 79 -0.71 14.03 -8.15
N GLN A 80 0.12 15.08 -8.02
CA GLN A 80 -0.32 16.46 -8.20
C GLN A 80 -0.17 16.83 -9.67
N PRO A 81 -1.21 17.37 -10.33
CA PRO A 81 -1.04 18.01 -11.63
C PRO A 81 -0.08 19.20 -11.46
N GLY A 82 0.89 19.33 -12.37
CA GLY A 82 1.78 20.49 -12.44
C GLY A 82 1.09 21.72 -13.02
#